data_AF-A0A6P0RWS9-F1
#
_entry.id   AF-A0A6P0RWS9-F1
#
_cell.length_a   1.000
_cell.length_b   1.000
_cell.length_c   1.000
_cell.angle_alpha   90.00
_cell.angle_beta   90.00
_cell.angle_gamma   90.00
#
_symmetry.space_group_name_H-M   'P 1'
#
loop_
_entity.id
_entity.type
_entity.pdbx_description
1 polymer ?
#
loop_
_entity_poly.entity_id
_entity_poly.type
_entity_poly.pdbx_seq_one_letter_code
_entity_poly.pdbx_strand_id
1 'polypeptide(L)'
;MLCVSPEGVPLGLLHQQVWARASLRRGKGYRERKRAIEEKESGRWLSSLEQTQKLIPGEVGVVTIADREADIYDLFALPRREGSEFLIRANHDRCVKSKDGDKVKSLFSSVREAPVFGQVTLELQRTPSPESTFG
;
A
#
# COMPACT_ATOMS: atom_id res chain seq x y z
N MET A 1 5.30 10.12 -2.55
CA MET A 1 3.92 10.24 -3.07
C MET A 1 3.95 10.99 -4.38
N LEU A 2 3.77 10.27 -5.48
CA LEU A 2 3.53 10.86 -6.80
C LEU A 2 2.02 11.02 -6.96
N CYS A 3 1.57 12.18 -7.41
CA CYS A 3 0.18 12.42 -7.78
C CYS A 3 0.04 12.23 -9.29
N VAL A 4 -1.03 11.56 -9.69
CA VAL A 4 -1.33 11.24 -11.08
C VAL A 4 -2.84 11.45 -11.28
N SER A 5 -3.22 12.03 -12.41
CA SER A 5 -4.63 12.13 -12.79
C SER A 5 -5.22 10.76 -13.16
N PRO A 6 -6.55 10.61 -13.23
CA PRO A 6 -7.19 9.37 -13.69
C PRO A 6 -6.76 8.92 -15.10
N GLU A 7 -6.34 9.86 -15.94
CA GLU A 7 -5.85 9.63 -17.31
C GLU A 7 -4.37 9.19 -17.34
N GLY A 8 -3.72 9.05 -16.18
CA GLY A 8 -2.32 8.66 -16.07
C GLY A 8 -1.33 9.82 -16.21
N VAL A 9 -1.79 11.07 -16.15
CA VAL A 9 -0.90 12.25 -16.27
C VAL A 9 -0.25 12.54 -14.92
N PRO A 10 1.09 12.56 -14.81
CA PRO A 10 1.77 12.94 -13.57
C PRO A 10 1.50 14.42 -13.24
N LEU A 11 0.91 14.69 -12.08
CA LEU A 11 0.61 16.03 -11.60
C LEU A 11 1.72 16.61 -10.71
N GLY A 12 2.62 15.75 -10.22
CA GLY A 12 3.79 16.15 -9.44
C GLY A 12 3.97 15.36 -8.15
N LEU A 13 4.92 15.80 -7.33
CA LEU A 13 5.23 15.18 -6.03
C LEU A 13 4.45 15.87 -4.91
N LEU A 14 3.68 15.10 -4.14
CA LEU A 14 2.96 15.60 -2.97
C LEU A 14 3.77 15.51 -1.69
N HIS A 15 4.49 14.42 -1.52
CA HIS A 15 5.28 14.19 -0.32
C HIS A 15 6.47 13.29 -0.63
N GLN A 16 7.62 13.67 -0.07
CA GLN A 16 8.84 12.87 -0.09
C GLN A 16 9.45 12.90 1.31
N GLN A 17 9.81 11.72 1.81
CA GLN A 17 10.52 11.57 3.07
C GLN A 17 11.88 10.95 2.77
N VAL A 18 12.94 11.63 3.19
CA VAL A 18 14.32 11.17 3.01
C VAL A 18 14.88 10.83 4.39
N TRP A 19 15.44 9.64 4.51
CA TRP A 19 16.02 9.14 5.76
C TRP A 19 17.11 8.11 5.47
N ALA A 20 18.00 7.89 6.43
CA ALA A 20 19.05 6.89 6.35
C ALA A 20 18.92 5.88 7.49
N ARG A 21 19.16 4.60 7.20
CA ARG A 21 19.20 3.56 8.23
C ARG A 21 20.38 3.79 9.15
N ALA A 22 20.12 3.92 10.45
CA ALA A 22 21.17 3.72 11.44
C ALA A 22 21.67 2.26 11.34
N SER A 23 22.98 2.04 11.45
CA SER A 23 23.58 0.70 11.34
C SER A 23 22.91 -0.29 12.28
N LEU A 24 22.25 -1.31 11.74
CA LEU A 24 21.56 -2.34 12.51
C LEU A 24 22.59 -3.32 13.12
N ARG A 25 22.64 -3.41 14.46
CA ARG A 25 23.29 -4.56 15.13
C ARG A 25 22.40 -5.80 14.91
N ARG A 26 22.94 -6.86 14.28
CA ARG A 26 22.26 -8.16 14.07
C ARG A 26 21.64 -8.68 15.38
N GLY A 27 20.42 -9.24 15.30
CA GLY A 27 19.83 -10.07 16.35
C GLY A 27 18.61 -9.53 17.13
N LYS A 28 17.76 -8.67 16.56
CA LYS A 28 16.63 -8.05 17.31
C LYS A 28 15.22 -8.25 16.71
N GLY A 29 14.98 -9.30 15.93
CA GLY A 29 13.69 -9.52 15.25
C GLY A 29 12.43 -9.57 16.14
N TYR A 30 12.55 -9.87 17.44
CA TYR A 30 11.43 -9.78 18.40
C TYR A 30 11.21 -8.35 18.93
N ARG A 31 12.29 -7.62 19.26
CA ARG A 31 12.22 -6.24 19.75
C ARG A 31 11.73 -5.28 18.65
N GLU A 32 12.11 -5.55 17.41
CA GLU A 32 11.73 -4.76 16.25
C GLU A 32 10.23 -4.87 15.93
N ARG A 33 9.61 -6.04 16.17
CA ARG A 33 8.15 -6.21 16.05
C ARG A 33 7.36 -5.39 17.08
N LYS A 34 7.91 -5.21 18.28
CA LYS A 34 7.28 -4.43 19.38
C LYS A 34 7.44 -2.91 19.25
N ARG A 35 8.25 -2.42 18.32
CA ARG A 35 8.37 -0.98 18.08
C ARG A 35 7.04 -0.40 17.60
N ALA A 36 6.78 0.84 18.00
CA ALA A 36 5.69 1.64 17.47
C ALA A 36 5.82 1.73 15.93
N ILE A 37 4.70 1.83 15.22
CA ILE A 37 4.70 1.81 13.76
C ILE A 37 5.49 2.99 13.17
N GLU A 38 5.48 4.11 13.88
CA GLU A 38 6.22 5.34 13.61
C GLU A 38 7.74 5.14 13.61
N GLU A 39 8.24 4.17 14.39
CA GLU A 39 9.68 3.83 14.47
C GLU A 39 10.10 2.79 13.43
N LYS A 40 9.15 2.21 12.71
CA LYS A 40 9.39 1.23 11.65
C LYS A 40 9.43 1.94 10.30
N GLU A 41 10.16 1.36 9.35
CA GLU A 41 10.19 1.89 7.97
C GLU A 41 8.81 1.93 7.32
N SER A 42 7.89 1.06 7.75
CA SER A 42 6.49 1.03 7.32
C SER A 42 5.67 2.22 7.83
N GLY A 43 6.13 2.95 8.85
CA GLY A 43 5.48 4.18 9.35
C GLY A 43 5.41 5.28 8.29
N ARG A 44 6.30 5.26 7.28
CA ARG A 44 6.28 6.19 6.14
C ARG A 44 4.92 6.25 5.43
N TRP A 45 4.15 5.16 5.43
CA TRP A 45 2.82 5.11 4.81
C TRP A 45 1.81 5.95 5.58
N LEU A 46 1.84 5.91 6.92
CA LEU A 46 0.95 6.70 7.77
C LEU A 46 1.25 8.19 7.61
N SER A 47 2.54 8.56 7.68
CA SER A 47 2.98 9.94 7.46
C SER A 47 2.56 10.44 6.07
N SER A 48 2.72 9.61 5.03
CA SER A 48 2.33 9.96 3.66
C SER A 48 0.83 10.18 3.51
N LEU A 49 0.00 9.35 4.15
CA LEU A 49 -1.45 9.53 4.14
C LEU A 49 -1.84 10.83 4.85
N GLU A 50 -1.30 11.07 6.05
CA GLU A 50 -1.59 12.28 6.82
C GLU A 50 -1.24 13.55 6.03
N GLN A 51 -0.07 13.59 5.37
CA GLN A 51 0.31 14.71 4.52
C GLN A 51 -0.62 14.88 3.32
N THR A 52 -1.03 13.77 2.68
CA THR A 52 -1.96 13.81 1.55
C THR A 52 -3.32 14.40 1.96
N GLN A 53 -3.84 14.02 3.13
CA GLN A 53 -5.12 14.55 3.63
C GLN A 53 -5.05 16.04 3.99
N LYS A 54 -3.89 16.52 4.44
CA LYS A 54 -3.67 17.95 4.75
C LYS A 54 -3.52 18.81 3.50
N LEU A 55 -2.84 18.30 2.48
CA LEU A 55 -2.48 19.06 1.27
C LEU A 55 -3.58 19.07 0.21
N ILE A 56 -4.35 17.98 0.09
CA ILE A 56 -5.38 17.87 -0.94
C ILE A 56 -6.73 18.37 -0.39
N PRO A 57 -7.40 19.33 -1.06
CA PRO A 57 -8.73 19.80 -0.66
C PRO A 57 -9.72 18.66 -0.47
N GLY A 58 -10.60 18.78 0.53
CA GLY A 58 -11.57 17.75 0.90
C GLY A 58 -12.53 17.35 -0.24
N GLU A 59 -12.80 18.28 -1.16
CA GLU A 59 -13.66 18.10 -2.34
C GLU A 59 -13.04 17.17 -3.39
N VAL A 60 -11.71 17.02 -3.38
CA VAL A 60 -11.00 16.19 -4.36
C VAL A 60 -10.92 14.76 -3.83
N GLY A 61 -11.47 13.83 -4.60
CA GLY A 61 -11.32 12.39 -4.37
C GLY A 61 -9.88 11.94 -4.64
N VAL A 62 -9.35 11.08 -3.77
CA VAL A 62 -7.97 10.58 -3.87
C VAL A 62 -8.00 9.06 -3.69
N VAL A 63 -7.36 8.33 -4.60
CA VAL A 63 -7.09 6.90 -4.44
C VAL A 63 -5.59 6.74 -4.16
N THR A 64 -5.24 6.31 -2.95
CA THR A 64 -3.85 5.95 -2.63
C THR A 64 -3.57 4.54 -3.13
N ILE A 65 -2.68 4.45 -4.13
CA ILE A 65 -2.24 3.19 -4.72
C ILE A 65 -0.89 2.81 -4.11
N ALA A 66 -0.78 1.58 -3.59
CA ALA A 66 0.48 1.08 -3.03
C ALA A 66 0.64 -0.43 -3.23
N ASP A 67 1.90 -0.88 -3.19
CA ASP A 67 2.24 -2.29 -3.33
C ASP A 67 2.01 -3.08 -2.02
N ARG A 68 2.50 -4.32 -2.01
CA ARG A 68 2.34 -5.26 -0.90
C ARG A 68 2.94 -4.81 0.43
N GLU A 69 3.90 -3.88 0.42
CA GLU A 69 4.51 -3.37 1.66
C GLU A 69 3.57 -2.45 2.45
N ALA A 70 2.56 -1.88 1.80
CA ALA A 70 1.55 -1.05 2.43
C ALA A 70 0.37 -1.84 3.01
N ASP A 71 0.33 -3.17 2.85
CA ASP A 71 -0.70 -4.02 3.46
C ASP A 71 -0.45 -4.19 4.97
N ILE A 72 -0.59 -3.10 5.72
CA ILE A 72 -0.40 -3.05 7.18
C ILE A 72 -1.69 -2.58 7.86
N TYR A 73 -2.03 -3.19 8.99
CA TYR A 73 -3.29 -2.88 9.69
C TYR A 73 -3.36 -1.41 10.13
N ASP A 74 -2.24 -0.86 10.62
CA ASP A 74 -2.13 0.52 11.09
C ASP A 74 -2.53 1.55 10.00
N LEU A 75 -2.23 1.26 8.73
CA LEU A 75 -2.62 2.13 7.62
C LEU A 75 -4.13 2.05 7.36
N PHE A 76 -4.73 0.86 7.37
CA PHE A 76 -6.18 0.68 7.21
C PHE A 76 -6.99 1.25 8.38
N ALA A 77 -6.43 1.22 9.59
CA ALA A 77 -7.06 1.72 10.80
C ALA A 77 -6.93 3.25 10.96
N LEU A 78 -6.04 3.91 10.19
CA LEU A 78 -5.87 5.35 10.27
C LEU A 78 -7.16 6.05 9.78
N PRO A 79 -7.67 7.07 10.50
CA PRO A 79 -8.85 7.80 10.05
C PRO A 79 -8.63 8.43 8.67
N ARG A 80 -9.62 8.22 7.80
CA ARG A 80 -9.64 8.77 6.45
C ARG A 80 -10.73 9.80 6.29
N ARG A 81 -10.42 10.90 5.60
CA ARG A 81 -11.45 11.85 5.16
C ARG A 81 -12.33 11.22 4.09
N GLU A 82 -13.54 11.75 3.92
CA GLU A 82 -14.40 11.37 2.79
C GLU A 82 -13.68 11.57 1.46
N GLY A 83 -13.88 10.63 0.53
CA GLY A 83 -13.20 10.61 -0.77
C GLY A 83 -11.74 10.15 -0.74
N SER A 84 -11.18 9.76 0.41
CA SER A 84 -9.81 9.21 0.50
C SER A 84 -9.84 7.68 0.51
N GLU A 85 -9.63 7.06 -0.65
CA GLU A 85 -9.72 5.60 -0.86
C GLU A 85 -8.37 4.90 -1.02
N PHE A 86 -8.38 3.57 -0.90
CA PHE A 86 -7.20 2.71 -1.02
C PHE A 86 -7.32 1.68 -2.13
N LEU A 87 -6.23 1.52 -2.88
CA LEU A 87 -5.98 0.38 -3.75
C LEU A 87 -4.60 -0.19 -3.39
N ILE A 88 -4.59 -1.16 -2.48
CA ILE A 88 -3.37 -1.75 -1.94
C ILE A 88 -3.32 -3.22 -2.34
N ARG A 89 -2.17 -3.66 -2.86
CA ARG A 89 -1.96 -5.07 -3.18
C ARG A 89 -1.89 -5.90 -1.90
N ALA A 90 -2.81 -6.84 -1.74
CA ALA A 90 -2.83 -7.74 -0.59
C ALA A 90 -1.54 -8.60 -0.49
N ASN A 91 -1.04 -8.75 0.72
CA ASN A 91 0.14 -9.52 1.12
C ASN A 91 -0.19 -10.56 2.20
N HIS A 92 -1.05 -10.21 3.14
CA HIS A 92 -1.45 -11.06 4.26
C HIS A 92 -2.80 -11.73 3.99
N ASP A 93 -2.89 -13.04 4.27
CA ASP A 93 -4.18 -13.74 4.23
C ASP A 93 -4.97 -13.40 5.50
N ARG A 94 -5.71 -12.30 5.44
CA ARG A 94 -6.47 -11.75 6.57
C ARG A 94 -7.79 -12.52 6.76
N CYS A 95 -8.31 -12.50 7.98
CA CYS A 95 -9.68 -12.95 8.25
C CYS A 95 -10.68 -11.88 7.80
N VAL A 96 -11.64 -12.25 6.95
CA VAL A 96 -12.72 -11.39 6.47
C VAL A 96 -14.07 -11.93 6.92
N LYS A 97 -15.01 -11.03 7.23
CA LYS A 97 -16.39 -11.40 7.53
C LYS A 97 -17.14 -11.67 6.21
N SER A 98 -17.92 -12.74 6.18
CA SER A 98 -18.87 -12.99 5.10
C SER A 98 -19.91 -11.86 5.05
N LYS A 99 -20.55 -11.68 3.88
CA LYS A 99 -21.66 -10.73 3.72
C LYS A 99 -22.79 -10.96 4.74
N ASP A 100 -22.97 -12.22 5.15
CA ASP A 100 -24.01 -12.62 6.13
C ASP A 100 -23.55 -12.48 7.60
N GLY A 101 -22.38 -11.88 7.87
CA GLY A 101 -21.92 -11.50 9.21
C GLY A 101 -21.41 -12.63 10.11
N ASP A 102 -21.92 -13.85 9.97
CA ASP A 102 -21.69 -14.92 10.95
C ASP A 102 -20.45 -15.79 10.69
N LYS A 103 -19.93 -15.79 9.46
CA LYS A 103 -18.79 -16.64 9.07
C LYS A 103 -17.55 -15.82 8.78
N VAL A 104 -16.44 -16.19 9.40
CA VAL A 104 -15.11 -15.66 9.10
C VAL A 104 -14.41 -16.61 8.14
N LYS A 105 -13.86 -16.08 7.06
CA LYS A 105 -13.07 -16.82 6.07
C LYS A 105 -11.74 -16.11 5.83
N SER A 106 -10.77 -16.81 5.22
CA SER A 106 -9.55 -16.16 4.76
C SER A 106 -9.83 -15.28 3.53
N LEU A 107 -9.11 -14.16 3.41
CA LEU A 107 -9.25 -13.20 2.33
C LEU A 107 -9.05 -13.88 0.98
N PHE A 108 -7.97 -14.65 0.82
CA PHE A 108 -7.66 -15.28 -0.47
C PHE A 108 -8.64 -16.39 -0.84
N SER A 109 -9.14 -17.17 0.14
CA SER A 109 -10.22 -18.14 -0.13
C SER A 109 -11.48 -17.43 -0.63
N SER A 110 -11.85 -16.35 0.06
CA SER A 110 -13.07 -15.60 -0.25
C SER A 110 -13.03 -14.98 -1.65
N VAL A 111 -11.87 -14.45 -2.06
CA VAL A 111 -11.68 -13.91 -3.41
C VAL A 111 -11.73 -15.01 -4.48
N ARG A 112 -11.18 -16.20 -4.23
CA ARG A 112 -11.22 -17.33 -5.17
C ARG A 112 -12.62 -17.90 -5.38
N GLU A 113 -13.45 -17.85 -4.34
CA GLU A 113 -14.86 -18.30 -4.40
C GLU A 113 -15.79 -17.24 -5.01
N ALA A 114 -15.34 -15.99 -5.14
CA ALA A 114 -16.15 -14.91 -5.67
C ALA A 114 -16.50 -15.17 -7.14
N PRO A 115 -17.74 -14.82 -7.58
CA PRO A 115 -18.11 -14.91 -8.99
C PRO A 115 -17.14 -14.12 -9.87
N VAL A 116 -16.69 -14.73 -10.97
CA VAL A 116 -15.88 -14.04 -11.97
C VAL A 116 -16.78 -13.04 -12.71
N PHE A 117 -16.47 -11.75 -12.60
CA PHE A 117 -17.21 -10.68 -13.29
C PHE A 117 -16.67 -10.37 -14.70
N GLY A 118 -15.46 -10.82 -15.03
CA GLY A 118 -14.84 -10.58 -16.32
C GLY A 118 -13.44 -11.18 -16.40
N GLN A 119 -12.88 -11.19 -17.60
CA GLN A 119 -11.53 -11.65 -17.87
C GLN A 119 -10.84 -10.65 -18.80
N VAL A 120 -9.54 -10.46 -18.58
CA VAL A 120 -8.69 -9.60 -19.41
C VAL A 120 -7.42 -10.38 -19.71
N THR A 121 -7.03 -10.43 -20.98
CA THR A 121 -5.74 -10.98 -21.40
C THR A 121 -4.73 -9.84 -21.50
N LEU A 122 -3.57 -10.02 -20.86
CA LEU A 122 -2.48 -9.04 -20.88
C LEU A 122 -1.30 -9.64 -21.63
N GLU A 123 -0.78 -8.90 -22.61
CA GLU A 123 0.50 -9.22 -23.23
C GLU A 123 1.64 -8.72 -22.35
N LEU A 124 2.47 -9.64 -21.86
CA LEU A 124 3.60 -9.31 -21.01
C LEU A 124 4.86 -9.14 -21.85
N GLN A 125 5.36 -7.90 -21.91
CA GLN A 125 6.67 -7.61 -22.47
C GLN A 125 7.77 -8.04 -21.49
N ARG A 126 8.88 -8.56 -22.01
CA ARG A 126 10.05 -8.92 -21.19
C ARG A 126 10.72 -7.65 -20.66
N THR A 127 11.00 -7.58 -19.36
CA THR A 127 11.86 -6.53 -18.81
C THR A 127 13.26 -6.66 -19.42
N PRO A 128 13.83 -5.60 -20.04
CA PRO A 128 15.20 -5.63 -20.53
C PRO A 128 16.15 -6.01 -19.39
N SER A 129 17.04 -6.97 -19.61
CA SER A 129 18.14 -7.21 -18.67
C SER A 129 19.01 -5.96 -18.64
N PRO A 130 19.45 -5.47 -17.47
CA PRO A 130 20.49 -4.45 -17.44
C PRO A 130 21.71 -5.00 -18.19
N GLU A 131 22.15 -4.31 -19.25
CA GLU A 131 23.44 -4.61 -19.89
C GLU A 131 24.54 -4.42 -18.84
N SER A 132 25.35 -5.45 -18.63
CA SER A 132 26.53 -5.40 -17.78
C SER A 132 27.57 -4.48 -18.43
N THR A 133 27.42 -3.17 -18.27
CA THR A 133 28.44 -2.21 -18.68
C THR A 133 29.42 -2.02 -17.53
N PHE A 134 30.34 -2.97 -17.40
CA PHE A 134 31.64 -2.75 -16.78
C PHE A 134 32.68 -3.18 -17.81
N GLY A 135 33.14 -2.19 -18.59
CA GLY A 135 34.41 -2.24 -19.31
C GLY A 135 35.48 -1.50 -18.50
#